data_AF-A0A734A4S5-F1
#
_entry.id   AF-A0A734A4S5-F1
#
_cell.length_a   1.000
_cell.length_b   1.000
_cell.length_c   1.000
_cell.angle_alpha   90.00
_cell.angle_beta   90.00
_cell.angle_gamma   90.00
#
_symmetry.space_group_name_H-M   'P 1'
#
loop_
_entity.id
_entity.type
_entity.pdbx_description
1 polymer ?
#
loop_
_entity_poly.entity_id
_entity_poly.type
_entity_poly.pdbx_seq_one_letter_code
_entity_poly.pdbx_strand_id
1 'polypeptide(L)'
;MKNNIRFDLSDYLIHFFRDVNLETGSHIYLPEHCGFNNQHHACFIDAKYLLRLSLRSHKIFSSWSYRNGQRTVYGDSPVVCFTDMPIAAYLETGVRRIERNEKIGLYAIVLPKEQMFNYGARPVIYGLDQHNNARCSQGRYGERILDETALPLIEQYRYVTYVPGKIDWTHEREWRWPYRGDINNFLNHIKEYGIPENIESTPGFDFRSSEISGAGIIVPFAEDI
;
A
#
# COMPACT_ATOMS: atom_id res chain seq x y z
N MET A 1 -38.65 -3.89 5.95
CA MET A 1 -38.01 -4.42 4.73
C MET A 1 -36.50 -4.23 4.91
N LYS A 2 -35.73 -5.31 5.14
CA LYS A 2 -34.27 -5.22 5.35
C LYS A 2 -33.57 -5.05 4.00
N ASN A 3 -33.55 -3.84 3.47
CA ASN A 3 -32.77 -3.50 2.27
C ASN A 3 -31.28 -3.31 2.63
N ASN A 4 -30.71 -4.30 3.32
CA ASN A 4 -29.32 -4.32 3.80
C ASN A 4 -28.49 -5.39 3.09
N ILE A 5 -29.01 -6.01 2.03
CA ILE A 5 -28.21 -6.90 1.18
C ILE A 5 -27.29 -5.99 0.37
N ARG A 6 -26.12 -5.70 0.92
CA ARG A 6 -25.01 -5.09 0.19
C ARG A 6 -24.32 -6.21 -0.58
N PHE A 7 -24.31 -6.09 -1.90
CA PHE A 7 -23.55 -7.01 -2.75
C PHE A 7 -22.07 -6.69 -2.57
N ASP A 8 -21.31 -7.68 -2.12
CA ASP A 8 -19.87 -7.56 -2.08
C ASP A 8 -19.28 -7.94 -3.45
N LEU A 9 -18.36 -7.12 -3.96
CA LEU A 9 -17.73 -7.34 -5.26
C LEU A 9 -16.65 -8.42 -5.21
N SER A 10 -16.05 -8.66 -4.05
CA SER A 10 -14.95 -9.62 -3.87
C SER A 10 -14.80 -9.99 -2.40
N ASP A 11 -14.62 -11.27 -2.10
CA ASP A 11 -14.26 -11.74 -0.75
C ASP A 11 -12.78 -11.48 -0.40
N TYR A 12 -12.01 -10.91 -1.34
CA TYR A 12 -10.57 -10.73 -1.24
C TYR A 12 -10.13 -9.29 -1.43
N LEU A 13 -9.12 -8.90 -0.66
CA LEU A 13 -8.30 -7.71 -0.87
C LEU A 13 -7.02 -8.10 -1.61
N ILE A 14 -6.66 -7.32 -2.63
CA ILE A 14 -5.50 -7.57 -3.49
C ILE A 14 -4.40 -6.55 -3.15
N HIS A 15 -3.23 -7.02 -2.69
CA HIS A 15 -2.01 -6.21 -2.63
C HIS A 15 -1.13 -6.58 -3.83
N PHE A 16 -1.02 -5.66 -4.80
CA PHE A 16 -0.19 -5.87 -5.98
C PHE A 16 1.21 -5.29 -5.80
N PHE A 17 2.18 -5.95 -6.41
CA PHE A 17 3.55 -5.52 -6.55
C PHE A 17 3.75 -4.99 -7.96
N ARG A 18 4.54 -3.91 -8.07
CA ARG A 18 4.96 -3.32 -9.33
C ARG A 18 6.47 -3.17 -9.31
N ASP A 19 7.06 -2.95 -10.47
CA ASP A 19 8.47 -2.62 -10.54
C ASP A 19 8.70 -1.24 -9.90
N VAL A 20 9.83 -1.12 -9.20
CA VAL A 20 10.19 0.08 -8.46
C VAL A 20 11.62 0.46 -8.80
N ASN A 21 11.83 1.72 -9.15
CA ASN A 21 13.16 2.32 -9.17
C ASN A 21 13.38 3.08 -7.86
N LEU A 22 14.34 2.60 -7.06
CA LEU A 22 14.70 3.14 -5.74
C LEU A 22 15.26 4.56 -5.79
N GLU A 23 15.79 5.01 -6.93
CA GLU A 23 16.33 6.36 -7.12
C GLU A 23 15.25 7.39 -7.49
N THR A 24 14.02 6.93 -7.78
CA THR A 24 12.93 7.82 -8.18
C THR A 24 12.07 8.28 -7.01
N GLY A 25 11.31 9.36 -7.21
CA GLY A 25 10.38 9.91 -6.21
C GLY A 25 9.15 9.03 -5.87
N SER A 26 9.11 7.77 -6.32
CA SER A 26 8.08 6.77 -5.99
C SER A 26 8.69 5.43 -5.55
N HIS A 27 9.80 5.53 -4.83
CA HIS A 27 10.50 4.40 -4.23
C HIS A 27 9.75 3.82 -3.03
N ILE A 28 10.20 2.63 -2.64
CA ILE A 28 9.92 2.02 -1.34
C ILE A 28 11.20 2.12 -0.50
N TYR A 29 11.05 2.11 0.82
CA TYR A 29 12.19 1.94 1.71
C TYR A 29 12.52 0.45 1.82
N LEU A 30 13.57 0.03 1.12
CA LEU A 30 14.04 -1.36 1.09
C LEU A 30 15.44 -1.43 1.69
N PRO A 31 15.70 -2.29 2.70
CA PRO A 31 17.04 -2.46 3.28
C PRO A 31 17.97 -3.19 2.30
N GLU A 32 19.24 -2.80 2.23
CA GLU A 32 20.24 -3.45 1.35
C GLU A 32 20.31 -4.97 1.57
N HIS A 33 20.27 -5.39 2.84
CA HIS A 33 20.23 -6.80 3.21
C HIS A 33 18.80 -7.22 3.56
N CYS A 34 18.18 -7.92 2.61
CA CYS A 34 16.81 -8.40 2.72
C CYS A 34 16.70 -9.83 3.31
N GLY A 35 17.70 -10.23 4.11
CA GLY A 35 17.81 -11.57 4.70
C GLY A 35 18.48 -12.62 3.81
N PHE A 36 18.57 -13.86 4.30
CA PHE A 36 19.28 -14.94 3.62
C PHE A 36 18.68 -15.24 2.22
N ASN A 37 19.54 -15.29 1.20
CA ASN A 37 19.17 -15.47 -0.22
C ASN A 37 18.18 -14.43 -0.78
N ASN A 38 18.13 -13.25 -0.18
CA ASN A 38 17.35 -12.11 -0.64
C ASN A 38 18.28 -10.90 -0.67
N GLN A 39 19.02 -10.77 -1.77
CA GLN A 39 19.84 -9.59 -2.02
C GLN A 39 19.39 -8.97 -3.35
N HIS A 40 19.48 -7.65 -3.39
CA HIS A 40 19.32 -6.87 -4.60
C HIS A 40 20.54 -5.94 -4.68
N HIS A 41 21.18 -5.90 -5.85
CA HIS A 41 22.30 -4.98 -6.11
C HIS A 41 21.92 -3.92 -7.15
N ALA A 42 20.67 -3.91 -7.58
CA ALA A 42 20.13 -2.99 -8.56
C ALA A 42 19.20 -1.99 -7.88
N CYS A 43 19.16 -0.77 -8.42
CA CYS A 43 18.18 0.23 -8.02
C CYS A 43 16.79 -0.04 -8.64
N PHE A 44 16.74 -0.83 -9.71
CA PHE A 44 15.49 -1.32 -10.28
C PHE A 44 15.14 -2.67 -9.64
N ILE A 45 13.98 -2.71 -8.98
CA ILE A 45 13.50 -3.87 -8.24
C ILE A 45 12.24 -4.40 -8.91
N ASP A 46 12.31 -5.65 -9.36
CA ASP A 46 11.19 -6.31 -10.05
C ASP A 46 10.04 -6.64 -9.09
N ALA A 47 8.81 -6.53 -9.57
CA ALA A 47 7.60 -6.93 -8.86
C ALA A 47 7.66 -8.39 -8.38
N LYS A 48 8.22 -9.28 -9.21
CA LYS A 48 8.44 -10.70 -8.88
C LYS A 48 9.38 -10.87 -7.68
N TYR A 49 10.44 -10.06 -7.61
CA TYR A 49 11.36 -10.08 -6.48
C TYR A 49 10.65 -9.61 -5.21
N LEU A 50 9.88 -8.51 -5.28
CA LEU A 50 9.13 -7.99 -4.14
C LEU A 50 8.10 -8.99 -3.61
N LEU A 51 7.35 -9.66 -4.49
CA LEU A 51 6.43 -10.72 -4.11
C LEU A 51 7.18 -11.85 -3.37
N ARG A 52 8.26 -12.36 -3.97
CA ARG A 52 9.08 -13.42 -3.36
C ARG A 52 9.61 -12.96 -1.99
N LEU A 53 10.06 -11.72 -1.90
CA LEU A 53 10.59 -11.17 -0.67
C LEU A 53 9.53 -11.15 0.42
N SER A 54 8.34 -10.60 0.13
CA SER A 54 7.22 -10.60 1.07
C SER A 54 6.82 -11.99 1.53
N LEU A 55 6.83 -12.98 0.63
CA LEU A 55 6.53 -14.37 0.99
C LEU A 55 7.59 -15.01 1.90
N ARG A 56 8.86 -14.73 1.65
CA ARG A 56 9.97 -15.30 2.45
C ARG A 56 10.15 -14.62 3.79
N SER A 57 9.86 -13.32 3.88
CA SER A 57 9.87 -12.57 5.14
C SER A 57 8.55 -12.67 5.91
N HIS A 58 7.52 -13.23 5.27
CA HIS A 58 6.14 -13.22 5.76
C HIS A 58 5.60 -11.80 6.06
N LYS A 59 6.09 -10.80 5.33
CA LYS A 59 5.79 -9.39 5.60
C LYS A 59 5.45 -8.63 4.32
N ILE A 60 4.32 -7.91 4.34
CA ILE A 60 4.01 -6.90 3.33
C ILE A 60 4.45 -5.54 3.88
N PHE A 61 5.42 -4.89 3.25
CA PHE A 61 5.95 -3.62 3.74
C PHE A 61 4.90 -2.51 3.69
N SER A 62 4.81 -1.77 4.78
CA SER A 62 3.98 -0.57 4.83
C SER A 62 4.80 0.65 4.41
N SER A 63 4.15 1.63 3.78
CA SER A 63 4.80 2.89 3.42
C SER A 63 3.77 4.03 3.41
N TRP A 64 4.26 5.27 3.30
CA TRP A 64 3.38 6.42 3.06
C TRP A 64 3.07 6.65 1.58
N SER A 65 3.57 5.78 0.69
CA SER A 65 3.54 5.89 -0.77
C SER A 65 4.03 7.25 -1.28
N TYR A 66 5.10 7.25 -2.07
CA TYR A 66 5.74 8.50 -2.51
C TYR A 66 5.34 8.86 -3.94
N ARG A 67 5.05 10.15 -4.17
CA ARG A 67 4.89 10.73 -5.50
C ARG A 67 5.69 12.02 -5.56
N ASN A 68 6.67 12.06 -6.45
CA ASN A 68 7.60 13.19 -6.59
C ASN A 68 8.27 13.56 -5.24
N GLY A 69 8.65 12.54 -4.46
CA GLY A 69 9.29 12.72 -3.16
C GLY A 69 8.35 13.13 -2.01
N GLN A 70 7.06 13.32 -2.27
CA GLN A 70 6.07 13.66 -1.24
C GLN A 70 5.24 12.44 -0.86
N ARG A 71 4.92 12.31 0.44
CA ARG A 71 3.97 11.32 0.95
C ARG A 71 2.60 11.54 0.32
N THR A 72 1.92 10.46 -0.05
CA THR A 72 0.55 10.50 -0.58
C THR A 72 -0.47 10.08 0.47
N VAL A 73 -0.05 9.24 1.43
CA VAL A 73 -0.82 8.85 2.60
C VAL A 73 -0.70 9.93 3.66
N TYR A 74 -1.84 10.31 4.24
CA TYR A 74 -1.96 11.28 5.32
C TYR A 74 -1.79 10.63 6.69
N GLY A 75 -1.57 11.44 7.73
CA GLY A 75 -1.32 10.96 9.08
C GLY A 75 0.13 10.51 9.32
N ASP A 76 0.33 9.90 10.48
CA ASP A 76 1.64 9.45 10.98
C ASP A 76 1.97 7.99 10.61
N SER A 77 0.95 7.18 10.36
CA SER A 77 1.09 5.73 10.23
C SER A 77 1.37 5.33 8.77
N PRO A 78 2.43 4.56 8.47
CA PRO A 78 2.60 3.96 7.15
C PRO A 78 1.56 2.86 6.94
N VAL A 79 1.15 2.63 5.71
CA VAL A 79 0.06 1.71 5.38
C VAL A 79 0.48 0.64 4.38
N VAL A 80 -0.19 -0.51 4.45
CA VAL A 80 -0.29 -1.44 3.33
C VAL A 80 -1.58 -1.11 2.58
N CYS A 81 -1.47 -0.77 1.29
CA CYS A 81 -2.63 -0.52 0.44
C CYS A 81 -3.08 -1.82 -0.23
N PHE A 82 -4.40 -1.97 -0.35
CA PHE A 82 -5.06 -3.04 -1.08
C PHE A 82 -6.09 -2.46 -2.03
N THR A 83 -6.49 -3.26 -3.01
CA THR A 83 -7.66 -2.98 -3.84
C THR A 83 -8.72 -4.07 -3.68
N ASP A 84 -9.96 -3.63 -3.55
CA ASP A 84 -11.17 -4.44 -3.42
C ASP A 84 -11.88 -4.51 -4.77
N MET A 85 -11.54 -5.53 -5.56
CA MET A 85 -12.18 -5.75 -6.85
C MET A 85 -12.17 -7.24 -7.22
N PRO A 86 -13.11 -7.68 -8.08
CA PRO A 86 -13.05 -9.03 -8.64
C PRO A 86 -11.70 -9.28 -9.31
N ILE A 87 -11.12 -10.47 -9.14
CA ILE A 87 -9.80 -10.81 -9.69
C ILE A 87 -9.74 -10.58 -11.21
N ALA A 88 -10.80 -10.96 -11.94
CA ALA A 88 -10.88 -10.73 -13.38
C ALA A 88 -10.79 -9.23 -13.75
N ALA A 89 -11.47 -8.37 -12.99
CA ALA A 89 -11.42 -6.92 -13.20
C ALA A 89 -10.04 -6.34 -12.86
N TYR A 90 -9.37 -6.89 -11.84
CA TYR A 90 -7.98 -6.54 -11.51
C TYR A 90 -7.03 -6.88 -12.65
N LEU A 91 -7.12 -8.09 -13.22
CA LEU A 91 -6.27 -8.51 -14.34
C LEU A 91 -6.49 -7.63 -15.58
N GLU A 92 -7.75 -7.41 -15.98
CA GLU A 92 -8.09 -6.55 -17.12
C GLU A 92 -7.59 -5.11 -16.92
N THR A 93 -7.78 -4.57 -15.71
CA THR A 93 -7.30 -3.23 -15.35
C THR A 93 -5.77 -3.18 -15.33
N GLY A 94 -5.12 -4.23 -14.81
CA GLY A 94 -3.67 -4.39 -14.75
C GLY A 94 -3.04 -4.29 -16.13
N VAL A 95 -3.48 -5.13 -17.07
CA VAL A 95 -2.96 -5.17 -18.45
C VAL A 95 -3.10 -3.80 -19.12
N ARG A 96 -4.29 -3.21 -19.11
CA ARG A 96 -4.54 -1.90 -19.74
C ARG A 96 -3.71 -0.75 -19.15
N ARG A 97 -3.44 -0.80 -17.85
CA ARG A 97 -2.67 0.24 -17.15
C ARG A 97 -1.18 0.07 -17.38
N ILE A 98 -0.69 -1.16 -17.51
CA ILE A 98 0.70 -1.46 -17.91
C ILE A 98 0.96 -0.92 -19.33
N GLU A 99 0.04 -1.15 -20.28
CA GLU A 99 0.13 -0.59 -21.64
C GLU A 99 0.22 0.96 -21.66
N ARG A 100 -0.33 1.61 -20.64
CA ARG A 100 -0.30 3.08 -20.44
C ARG A 100 0.88 3.56 -19.58
N ASN A 101 1.78 2.66 -19.19
CA ASN A 101 2.91 2.93 -18.30
C ASN A 101 2.47 3.50 -16.93
N GLU A 102 1.33 3.05 -16.42
CA GLU A 102 0.83 3.43 -15.10
C GLU A 102 1.38 2.52 -13.99
N LYS A 103 1.33 3.01 -12.74
CA LYS A 103 1.90 2.33 -11.56
C LYS A 103 0.99 1.23 -11.04
N ILE A 104 0.94 0.10 -11.76
CA ILE A 104 0.31 -1.17 -11.35
C ILE A 104 1.27 -2.33 -11.67
N GLY A 105 0.98 -3.53 -11.18
CA GLY A 105 1.63 -4.75 -11.65
C GLY A 105 0.67 -5.93 -11.58
N LEU A 106 1.09 -7.09 -12.08
CA LEU A 106 0.27 -8.32 -12.15
C LEU A 106 0.61 -9.34 -11.05
N TYR A 107 1.75 -9.19 -10.39
CA TYR A 107 2.10 -9.99 -9.22
C TYR A 107 1.35 -9.48 -8.00
N ALA A 108 0.63 -10.35 -7.28
CA ALA A 108 -0.11 -9.91 -6.10
C ALA A 108 -0.28 -11.00 -5.05
N ILE A 109 -0.49 -10.57 -3.80
CA ILE A 109 -1.04 -11.38 -2.73
C ILE A 109 -2.52 -11.04 -2.58
N VAL A 110 -3.37 -12.06 -2.53
CA VAL A 110 -4.80 -11.95 -2.21
C VAL A 110 -5.05 -12.43 -0.80
N LEU A 111 -5.69 -11.59 0.01
CA LEU A 111 -5.99 -11.84 1.42
C LEU A 111 -7.51 -11.81 1.65
N PRO A 112 -8.07 -12.72 2.47
CA PRO A 112 -9.50 -12.71 2.79
C PRO A 112 -9.88 -11.38 3.44
N LYS A 113 -10.87 -10.70 2.87
CA LYS A 113 -11.24 -9.34 3.26
C LYS A 113 -11.79 -9.27 4.67
N GLU A 114 -12.61 -10.24 5.07
CA GLU A 114 -13.15 -10.33 6.43
C GLU A 114 -12.03 -10.44 7.47
N GLN A 115 -11.03 -11.28 7.22
CA GLN A 115 -9.90 -11.45 8.13
C GLN A 115 -9.07 -10.16 8.18
N MET A 116 -8.79 -9.53 7.04
CA MET A 116 -8.08 -8.25 7.01
C MET A 116 -8.84 -7.13 7.74
N PHE A 117 -10.16 -7.12 7.67
CA PHE A 117 -10.98 -6.23 8.48
C PHE A 117 -10.77 -6.48 9.98
N ASN A 118 -10.72 -7.74 10.42
CA ASN A 118 -10.43 -8.06 11.82
C ASN A 118 -9.02 -7.61 12.25
N TYR A 119 -8.06 -7.62 11.33
CA TYR A 119 -6.70 -7.07 11.55
C TYR A 119 -6.61 -5.54 11.48
N GLY A 120 -7.72 -4.84 11.22
CA GLY A 120 -7.77 -3.37 11.21
C GLY A 120 -7.66 -2.72 9.85
N ALA A 121 -7.66 -3.49 8.75
CA ALA A 121 -7.76 -2.92 7.41
C ALA A 121 -9.13 -2.25 7.22
N ARG A 122 -9.17 -1.07 6.63
CA ARG A 122 -10.41 -0.31 6.41
C ARG A 122 -10.45 0.28 5.00
N PRO A 123 -11.64 0.48 4.42
CA PRO A 123 -11.78 1.25 3.19
C PRO A 123 -11.35 2.71 3.42
N VAL A 124 -10.81 3.31 2.36
CA VAL A 124 -10.42 4.71 2.35
C VAL A 124 -11.63 5.66 2.50
N ILE A 125 -11.34 6.91 2.88
CA ILE A 125 -12.29 8.01 2.94
C ILE A 125 -11.89 9.00 1.86
N TYR A 126 -12.85 9.40 1.04
CA TYR A 126 -12.63 10.39 0.01
C TYR A 126 -12.65 11.81 0.53
N GLY A 127 -11.78 12.63 -0.05
CA GLY A 127 -11.82 14.07 0.11
C GLY A 127 -13.10 14.70 -0.42
N LEU A 128 -13.25 15.98 -0.11
CA LEU A 128 -14.41 16.77 -0.50
C LEU A 128 -14.40 17.05 -2.01
N ASP A 129 -15.59 17.21 -2.59
CA ASP A 129 -15.79 17.63 -3.98
C ASP A 129 -15.46 19.11 -4.23
N GLN A 130 -15.30 19.89 -3.17
CA GLN A 130 -14.84 21.27 -3.24
C GLN A 130 -13.31 21.34 -3.33
N HIS A 131 -12.80 22.26 -4.15
CA HIS A 131 -11.36 22.52 -4.34
C HIS A 131 -10.60 22.97 -3.08
N ASN A 132 -11.27 23.07 -1.93
CA ASN A 132 -10.59 23.24 -0.65
C ASN A 132 -9.87 21.95 -0.30
N ASN A 133 -8.63 21.81 -0.79
CA ASN A 133 -7.67 20.84 -0.28
C ASN A 133 -7.72 20.92 1.25
N ALA A 134 -8.05 19.81 1.90
CA ALA A 134 -8.09 19.75 3.35
C ALA A 134 -6.77 20.32 3.88
N ARG A 135 -6.87 21.41 4.68
CA ARG A 135 -5.70 22.13 5.17
C ARG A 135 -4.82 21.13 5.91
N CYS A 136 -3.58 20.97 5.45
CA CYS A 136 -2.63 20.07 6.08
C CYS A 136 -1.40 20.83 6.54
N SER A 137 -0.95 20.53 7.75
CA SER A 137 0.39 20.89 8.21
C SER A 137 1.39 19.81 7.77
N GLN A 138 2.64 20.22 7.61
CA GLN A 138 3.74 19.29 7.41
C GLN A 138 4.36 18.90 8.76
N GLY A 139 4.47 17.61 9.02
CA GLY A 139 5.18 17.09 10.17
C GLY A 139 6.70 17.05 9.98
N ARG A 140 7.41 16.56 11.02
CA ARG A 140 8.88 16.56 11.10
C ARG A 140 9.56 15.69 10.03
N TYR A 141 8.90 14.62 9.57
CA TYR A 141 9.42 13.68 8.58
C TYR A 141 8.64 13.74 7.26
N GLY A 142 7.93 14.85 7.00
CA GLY A 142 7.13 15.05 5.80
C GLY A 142 5.72 14.46 5.87
N GLU A 143 5.23 14.19 7.09
CA GLU A 143 3.83 13.82 7.33
C GLU A 143 2.89 14.88 6.75
N ARG A 144 1.75 14.43 6.22
CA ARG A 144 0.65 15.31 5.82
C ARG A 144 -0.45 15.16 6.86
N ILE A 145 -0.53 16.10 7.79
CA ILE A 145 -1.46 16.02 8.92
C ILE A 145 -2.62 16.99 8.70
N LEU A 146 -3.84 16.46 8.65
CA LEU A 146 -5.07 17.25 8.65
C LEU A 146 -5.35 17.79 10.05
N ASP A 147 -6.14 18.85 10.11
CA ASP A 147 -6.73 19.31 11.37
C ASP A 147 -7.57 18.17 11.99
N GLU A 148 -7.29 17.83 13.25
CA GLU A 148 -7.98 16.74 13.95
C GLU A 148 -9.47 17.00 14.17
N THR A 149 -9.92 18.27 14.09
CA THR A 149 -11.33 18.63 14.08
C THR A 149 -12.04 18.17 12.80
N ALA A 150 -11.31 18.00 11.70
CA ALA A 150 -11.85 17.49 10.44
C ALA A 150 -11.78 15.96 10.35
N LEU A 151 -10.66 15.36 10.76
CA LEU A 151 -10.49 13.91 10.81
C LEU A 151 -9.46 13.54 11.90
N PRO A 152 -9.81 12.70 12.89
CA PRO A 152 -8.89 12.30 13.96
C PRO A 152 -7.61 11.70 13.40
N LEU A 153 -6.45 12.02 14.00
CA LEU A 153 -5.13 11.60 13.51
C LEU A 153 -5.06 10.09 13.20
N ILE A 154 -5.64 9.28 14.08
CA ILE A 154 -5.68 7.82 13.95
C ILE A 154 -6.42 7.35 12.69
N GLU A 155 -7.33 8.13 12.11
CA GLU A 155 -8.09 7.80 10.91
C GLU A 155 -7.53 8.45 9.63
N GLN A 156 -6.59 9.40 9.75
CA GLN A 156 -6.10 10.17 8.59
C GLN A 156 -5.42 9.33 7.53
N TYR A 157 -4.84 8.17 7.90
CA TYR A 157 -4.29 7.21 6.94
C TYR A 157 -5.31 6.74 5.90
N ARG A 158 -6.61 6.84 6.17
CA ARG A 158 -7.67 6.47 5.23
C ARG A 158 -7.97 7.56 4.22
N TYR A 159 -7.57 8.80 4.47
CA TYR A 159 -7.90 9.92 3.60
C TYR A 159 -7.22 9.79 2.24
N VAL A 160 -8.00 9.95 1.17
CA VAL A 160 -7.55 10.03 -0.22
C VAL A 160 -8.01 11.35 -0.81
N THR A 161 -7.08 12.12 -1.36
CA THR A 161 -7.40 13.36 -2.06
C THR A 161 -8.33 13.07 -3.24
N TYR A 162 -9.51 13.70 -3.24
CA TYR A 162 -10.42 13.68 -4.36
C TYR A 162 -10.08 14.83 -5.32
N VAL A 163 -10.01 14.54 -6.63
CA VAL A 163 -9.70 15.54 -7.67
C VAL A 163 -10.90 15.66 -8.60
N PRO A 164 -11.83 16.61 -8.32
CA PRO A 164 -12.98 16.85 -9.16
C PRO A 164 -12.56 17.12 -10.62
N GLY A 165 -13.25 16.50 -11.58
CA GLY A 165 -13.00 16.69 -13.02
C GLY A 165 -12.08 15.65 -13.68
N LYS A 166 -11.45 14.76 -12.90
CA LYS A 166 -10.82 13.54 -13.42
C LYS A 166 -11.68 12.34 -13.05
N ILE A 167 -12.27 11.66 -14.04
CA ILE A 167 -12.98 10.40 -13.81
C ILE A 167 -11.94 9.31 -13.51
N ASP A 168 -11.79 8.99 -12.22
CA ASP A 168 -10.83 8.01 -11.73
C ASP A 168 -11.43 7.21 -10.58
N TRP A 169 -12.01 6.06 -10.92
CA TRP A 169 -12.64 5.13 -9.98
C TRP A 169 -11.62 4.23 -9.27
N THR A 170 -10.32 4.36 -9.56
CA THR A 170 -9.31 3.42 -9.05
C THR A 170 -9.17 3.48 -7.53
N HIS A 171 -9.35 4.67 -6.96
CA HIS A 171 -9.32 4.85 -5.51
C HIS A 171 -10.58 4.30 -4.82
N GLU A 172 -11.69 4.01 -5.54
CA GLU A 172 -13.00 3.76 -4.88
C GLU A 172 -13.04 2.40 -4.20
N ARG A 173 -12.03 1.62 -4.54
CA ARG A 173 -11.80 0.26 -4.16
C ARG A 173 -10.58 0.16 -3.25
N GLU A 174 -9.99 1.28 -2.83
CA GLU A 174 -8.78 1.25 -2.02
C GLU A 174 -9.11 0.91 -0.56
N TRP A 175 -8.37 -0.04 0.00
CA TRP A 175 -8.35 -0.36 1.41
C TRP A 175 -6.95 -0.15 1.95
N ARG A 176 -6.84 0.22 3.23
CA ARG A 176 -5.55 0.43 3.88
C ARG A 176 -5.51 -0.28 5.22
N TRP A 177 -4.41 -0.97 5.48
CA TRP A 177 -4.06 -1.44 6.81
C TRP A 177 -2.95 -0.54 7.38
N PRO A 178 -3.17 0.14 8.52
CA PRO A 178 -2.14 0.98 9.13
C PRO A 178 -1.21 0.15 10.02
N TYR A 179 0.10 0.35 9.86
CA TYR A 179 1.07 -0.14 10.83
C TYR A 179 1.04 0.75 12.08
N ARG A 180 0.80 0.14 13.25
CA ARG A 180 0.66 0.84 14.54
C ARG A 180 1.80 0.61 15.53
N GLY A 181 2.83 -0.14 15.13
CA GLY A 181 4.02 -0.31 15.96
C GLY A 181 4.86 0.97 16.03
N ASP A 182 5.83 1.00 16.94
CA ASP A 182 6.81 2.09 17.00
C ASP A 182 7.67 2.12 15.73
N ILE A 183 7.79 3.31 15.13
CA ILE A 183 8.54 3.56 13.91
C ILE A 183 9.68 4.57 14.12
N ASN A 184 9.90 5.05 15.34
CA ASN A 184 10.90 6.09 15.60
C ASN A 184 12.31 5.65 15.22
N ASN A 185 12.69 4.42 15.59
CA ASN A 185 13.99 3.86 15.24
C ASN A 185 14.14 3.73 13.71
N PHE A 186 13.11 3.23 13.03
CA PHE A 186 13.09 3.13 11.56
C PHE A 186 13.26 4.49 10.88
N LEU A 187 12.50 5.51 11.32
CA LEU A 187 12.58 6.87 10.78
C LEU A 187 13.93 7.54 11.05
N ASN A 188 14.48 7.38 12.26
CA ASN A 188 15.78 7.92 12.62
C ASN A 188 16.90 7.27 11.79
N HIS A 189 16.85 5.95 11.61
CA HIS A 189 17.85 5.23 10.82
C HIS A 189 17.80 5.65 9.35
N ILE A 190 16.62 5.76 8.74
CA ILE A 190 16.47 6.29 7.37
C ILE A 190 17.01 7.71 7.26
N LYS A 191 16.78 8.56 8.27
CA LYS A 191 17.29 9.93 8.26
C LYS A 191 18.82 9.99 8.32
N GLU A 192 19.44 9.08 9.05
CA GLU A 192 20.90 9.03 9.25
C GLU A 192 21.62 8.37 8.07
N TYR A 193 21.09 7.24 7.57
CA TYR A 193 21.77 6.39 6.58
C TYR A 193 21.11 6.38 5.20
N GLY A 194 19.91 6.96 5.05
CA GLY A 194 19.16 7.02 3.79
C GLY A 194 18.40 5.74 3.43
N ILE A 195 18.61 4.64 4.15
CA ILE A 195 18.00 3.32 3.91
C ILE A 195 17.55 2.69 5.23
N PRO A 196 16.63 1.71 5.21
CA PRO A 196 16.31 0.91 6.40
C PRO A 196 17.47 0.00 6.82
N GLU A 197 17.51 -0.31 8.12
CA GLU A 197 18.53 -1.19 8.69
C GLU A 197 18.38 -2.64 8.22
N ASN A 198 17.19 -3.22 8.41
CA ASN A 198 16.89 -4.61 8.07
C ASN A 198 15.38 -4.82 7.87
N ILE A 199 14.99 -6.00 7.41
CA ILE A 199 13.58 -6.32 7.12
C ILE A 199 12.75 -6.42 8.39
N GLU A 200 13.34 -6.96 9.45
CA GLU A 200 12.69 -7.24 10.72
C GLU A 200 12.20 -5.94 11.36
N SER A 201 13.04 -4.90 11.35
CA SER A 201 12.72 -3.55 11.85
C SER A 201 11.91 -2.70 10.87
N THR A 202 11.80 -3.10 9.60
CA THR A 202 10.98 -2.40 8.61
C THR A 202 9.48 -2.58 8.92
N PRO A 203 8.70 -1.49 9.01
CA PRO A 203 7.24 -1.53 9.21
C PRO A 203 6.53 -2.35 8.13
N GLY A 204 5.53 -3.13 8.55
CA GLY A 204 4.74 -3.93 7.61
C GLY A 204 3.74 -4.83 8.28
N PHE A 205 2.84 -5.38 7.47
CA PHE A 205 1.88 -6.39 7.89
C PHE A 205 2.58 -7.76 7.92
N ASP A 206 2.79 -8.28 9.12
CA ASP A 206 3.32 -9.63 9.34
C ASP A 206 2.17 -10.64 9.27
N PHE A 207 2.18 -11.47 8.24
CA PHE A 207 1.17 -12.51 8.02
C PHE A 207 1.63 -13.90 8.45
N ARG A 208 2.77 -14.03 9.13
CA ARG A 208 3.16 -15.25 9.86
C ARG A 208 2.54 -15.29 11.24
N SER A 209 2.57 -14.16 11.95
CA SER A 209 1.91 -14.03 13.26
C SER A 209 0.40 -13.86 13.15
N SER A 210 -0.09 -13.46 11.98
CA SER A 210 -1.52 -13.42 11.68
C SER A 210 -2.01 -14.82 11.28
N GLU A 211 -3.12 -15.28 11.85
CA GLU A 211 -3.80 -16.53 11.50
C GLU A 211 -4.62 -16.36 10.20
N ILE A 212 -3.95 -15.95 9.12
CA ILE A 212 -4.60 -15.77 7.83
C ILE A 212 -4.77 -17.12 7.14
N SER A 213 -6.02 -17.48 6.83
CA SER A 213 -6.36 -18.71 6.11
C SER A 213 -7.09 -18.41 4.81
N GLY A 214 -6.80 -19.17 3.74
CA GLY A 214 -7.43 -18.98 2.43
C GLY A 214 -6.84 -17.83 1.59
N ALA A 215 -5.67 -17.32 1.96
CA ALA A 215 -4.90 -16.41 1.12
C ALA A 215 -4.40 -17.11 -0.16
N GLY A 216 -4.16 -16.33 -1.20
CA GLY A 216 -3.66 -16.81 -2.49
C GLY A 216 -2.64 -15.86 -3.10
N ILE A 217 -2.06 -16.28 -4.22
CA ILE A 217 -1.06 -15.52 -4.96
C ILE A 217 -1.49 -15.44 -6.42
N ILE A 218 -1.38 -14.24 -6.99
CA ILE A 218 -1.55 -14.02 -8.43
C ILE A 218 -0.15 -13.88 -9.02
N VAL A 219 0.15 -14.70 -10.02
CA VAL A 219 1.35 -14.61 -10.84
C VAL A 219 0.94 -14.66 -12.31
N PRO A 220 1.43 -13.74 -13.16
CA PRO A 220 1.25 -13.84 -14.60
C PRO A 220 1.98 -15.08 -15.14
N PHE A 221 1.46 -15.67 -16.22
CA PHE A 221 2.19 -16.68 -16.98
C PHE A 221 3.34 -16.02 -17.74
N ALA A 222 4.32 -16.82 -18.19
CA ALA A 222 5.45 -16.31 -18.97
C ALA A 222 5.02 -15.63 -20.28
N GLU A 223 3.83 -15.95 -20.78
CA GLU A 223 3.22 -15.38 -21.99
C GLU A 223 2.54 -14.03 -21.74
N ASP A 224 2.31 -13.66 -20.47
CA ASP A 224 1.59 -12.44 -20.05
C ASP A 224 2.55 -11.26 -19.71
N ILE A 225 3.87 -11.44 -19.82
CA ILE A 225 4.91 -10.48 -19.41
C ILE A 225 5.71 -10.01 -20.61
#